data_AF-A0A1Q9UQQ9-F1
#
_entry.id   AF-A0A1Q9UQQ9-F1
#
_cell.length_a   1.000
_cell.length_b   1.000
_cell.length_c   1.000
_cell.angle_alpha   90.00
_cell.angle_beta   90.00
_cell.angle_gamma   90.00
#
_symmetry.space_group_name_H-M   'P 1'
#
loop_
_entity.id
_entity.type
_entity.pdbx_description
1 polymer ?
#
loop_
_entity_poly.entity_id
_entity_poly.type
_entity_poly.pdbx_seq_one_letter_code
_entity_poly.pdbx_strand_id
1 'polypeptide(L)'
;MHVDGAGYELTPELLESVRHERIPVLAYGSNVCPSKITWLREELGLPGPAVVARAECRDLAAVWSTGLRPRDGQRPATLTAAPGVTEWHAVWFATPEQVQALDVCEARGAAYDLARLHSGRVRLENGSVLEEVYAYVGRDEGRMPLLVGGEPVRMDELPQRKAAMLTGTAATTHGLDVTVLPVSRGACPG
;
A
#
# COMPACT_ATOMS: atom_id res chain seq x y z
N MET A 1 6.97 -10.40 13.03
CA MET A 1 6.68 -8.95 12.99
C MET A 1 7.99 -8.19 13.08
N HIS A 2 8.10 -7.03 12.45
CA HIS A 2 9.27 -6.17 12.55
C HIS A 2 8.88 -4.87 13.26
N VAL A 3 9.75 -4.40 14.16
CA VAL A 3 9.65 -3.09 14.80
C VAL A 3 10.97 -2.37 14.52
N ASP A 4 10.93 -1.31 13.71
CA ASP A 4 12.14 -0.60 13.22
C ASP A 4 13.22 -1.55 12.65
N GLY A 5 12.78 -2.59 11.94
CA GLY A 5 13.66 -3.59 11.32
C GLY A 5 14.13 -4.72 12.25
N ALA A 6 13.91 -4.62 13.56
CA ALA A 6 14.16 -5.72 14.49
C ALA A 6 13.01 -6.74 14.44
N GLY A 7 13.34 -8.03 14.31
CA GLY A 7 12.37 -9.11 14.21
C GLY A 7 11.85 -9.57 15.58
N TYR A 8 10.54 -9.78 15.67
CA TYR A 8 9.81 -10.29 16.83
C TYR A 8 8.83 -11.39 16.39
N GLU A 9 8.62 -12.37 17.25
CA GLU A 9 7.54 -13.35 17.05
C GLU A 9 6.18 -12.63 17.07
N LEU A 10 5.32 -12.91 16.10
CA LEU A 10 3.98 -12.32 16.03
C LEU A 10 3.00 -13.20 16.83
N THR A 11 2.97 -13.03 18.14
CA THR A 11 2.00 -13.72 19.01
C THR A 11 0.61 -13.07 18.93
N PRO A 12 -0.48 -13.79 19.27
CA PRO A 12 -1.82 -13.21 19.34
C PRO A 12 -1.92 -12.00 20.28
N GLU A 13 -1.25 -12.03 21.43
CA GLU A 13 -1.27 -10.94 22.42
C GLU A 13 -0.59 -9.69 21.89
N LEU A 14 0.54 -9.86 21.19
CA LEU A 14 1.23 -8.76 20.55
C LEU A 14 0.40 -8.15 19.42
N LEU A 15 -0.26 -9.00 18.62
CA LEU A 15 -1.17 -8.54 17.58
C LEU A 15 -2.36 -7.77 18.16
N GLU A 16 -2.95 -8.25 19.26
CA GLU A 16 -4.04 -7.57 19.96
C GLU A 16 -3.63 -6.18 20.46
N SER A 17 -2.47 -6.11 21.13
CA SER A 17 -1.95 -4.84 21.63
C SER A 17 -1.71 -3.84 20.50
N VAL A 18 -1.12 -4.30 19.40
CA VAL A 18 -0.78 -3.44 18.26
C VAL A 18 -2.03 -2.96 17.53
N ARG A 19 -3.01 -3.84 17.28
CA ARG A 19 -4.22 -3.48 16.51
C ARG A 19 -5.16 -2.53 17.25
N HIS A 20 -5.09 -2.48 18.58
CA HIS A 20 -5.99 -1.62 19.37
C HIS A 20 -5.68 -0.13 19.19
N GLU A 21 -4.41 0.22 18.96
CA GLU A 21 -3.94 1.61 18.90
C GLU A 21 -3.48 2.03 17.49
N ARG A 22 -3.48 1.10 16.52
CA ARG A 22 -2.88 1.32 15.21
C ARG A 22 -3.79 0.85 14.08
N ILE A 23 -3.67 1.55 12.96
CA ILE A 23 -4.41 1.34 11.75
C ILE A 23 -3.62 0.35 10.86
N PRO A 24 -4.19 -0.81 10.51
CA PRO A 24 -3.54 -1.77 9.62
C PRO A 24 -3.60 -1.28 8.17
N VAL A 25 -2.47 -0.83 7.62
CA VAL A 25 -2.33 -0.33 6.24
C VAL A 25 -1.51 -1.32 5.42
N LEU A 26 -2.12 -1.90 4.38
CA LEU A 26 -1.47 -2.77 3.41
C LEU A 26 -0.49 -1.97 2.56
N ALA A 27 0.77 -2.36 2.62
CA ALA A 27 1.85 -1.89 1.77
C ALA A 27 2.18 -2.97 0.73
N TYR A 28 1.95 -2.63 -0.54
CA TYR A 28 2.13 -3.52 -1.69
C TYR A 28 3.15 -2.98 -2.72
N GLY A 29 3.75 -1.81 -2.43
CA GLY A 29 4.75 -1.14 -3.28
C GLY A 29 6.02 -0.77 -2.51
N SER A 30 6.55 0.44 -2.70
CA SER A 30 7.82 0.86 -2.08
C SER A 30 7.83 0.83 -0.55
N ASN A 31 6.66 0.91 0.09
CA ASN A 31 6.48 0.83 1.55
C ASN A 31 6.71 -0.58 2.12
N VAL A 32 6.96 -1.59 1.27
CA VAL A 32 7.45 -2.91 1.70
C VAL A 32 8.94 -2.85 2.06
N CYS A 33 9.71 -1.90 1.52
CA CYS A 33 11.15 -1.84 1.69
C CYS A 33 11.54 -1.14 3.01
N PRO A 34 12.41 -1.75 3.86
CA PRO A 34 12.85 -1.12 5.11
C PRO A 34 13.51 0.26 4.94
N SER A 35 14.23 0.50 3.85
CA SER A 35 14.87 1.81 3.59
C SER A 35 13.86 2.95 3.40
N LYS A 36 12.61 2.63 3.06
CA LYS A 36 11.52 3.60 2.98
C LYS A 36 11.16 4.16 4.36
N ILE A 37 11.28 3.37 5.43
CA ILE A 37 11.06 3.82 6.81
C ILE A 37 12.08 4.91 7.17
N THR A 38 13.36 4.68 6.85
CA THR A 38 14.44 5.67 7.06
C THR A 38 14.13 6.97 6.33
N TRP A 39 13.76 6.89 5.05
CA TRP A 39 13.40 8.07 4.25
C TRP A 39 12.18 8.82 4.82
N LEU A 40 11.13 8.10 5.23
CA LEU A 40 9.95 8.70 5.86
C LEU A 40 10.31 9.44 7.17
N ARG A 41 11.25 8.92 7.95
CA ARG A 41 11.77 9.60 9.14
C ARG A 41 12.53 10.88 8.79
N GLU A 42 13.48 10.78 7.87
CA GLU A 42 14.37 11.88 7.53
C GLU A 42 13.65 13.03 6.81
N GLU A 43 12.75 12.71 5.88
CA GLU A 43 12.10 13.72 5.03
C GLU A 43 10.73 14.16 5.52
N LEU A 44 9.98 13.27 6.16
CA LEU A 44 8.59 13.54 6.57
C LEU A 44 8.38 13.49 8.09
N GLY A 45 9.44 13.27 8.88
CA GLY A 45 9.37 13.28 10.34
C GLY A 45 8.54 12.15 10.93
N LEU A 46 8.53 10.96 10.30
CA LEU A 46 7.76 9.79 10.77
C LEU A 46 7.99 9.51 12.28
N PRO A 47 6.95 9.63 13.12
CA PRO A 47 7.12 9.49 14.57
C PRO A 47 7.11 8.03 15.01
N GLY A 48 7.79 7.76 16.12
CA GLY A 48 7.75 6.47 16.81
C GLY A 48 8.24 5.29 15.97
N PRO A 49 8.10 4.06 16.49
CA PRO A 49 8.55 2.86 15.79
C PRO A 49 7.59 2.46 14.66
N ALA A 50 8.14 2.06 13.52
CA ALA A 50 7.40 1.45 12.42
C ALA A 50 7.18 -0.04 12.73
N VAL A 51 5.91 -0.43 12.86
CA VAL A 51 5.50 -1.81 13.16
C VAL A 51 4.95 -2.45 11.89
N VAL A 52 5.61 -3.48 11.39
CA VAL A 52 5.30 -4.09 10.09
C VAL A 52 5.21 -5.62 10.22
N ALA A 53 4.14 -6.21 9.72
CA ALA A 53 4.00 -7.65 9.61
C ALA A 53 3.94 -8.09 8.15
N ARG A 54 4.46 -9.27 7.85
CA ARG A 54 4.28 -9.89 6.53
C ARG A 54 2.88 -10.50 6.45
N ALA A 55 2.25 -10.36 5.30
CA ALA A 55 0.91 -10.87 5.05
C ALA A 55 0.79 -11.53 3.68
N GLU A 56 0.10 -12.66 3.64
CA GLU A 56 -0.42 -13.28 2.44
C GLU A 56 -1.75 -12.62 2.06
N CYS A 57 -1.84 -12.14 0.83
CA CYS A 57 -2.98 -11.43 0.28
C CYS A 57 -3.56 -12.25 -0.85
N ARG A 58 -4.82 -12.68 -0.70
CA ARG A 58 -5.55 -13.45 -1.72
C ARG A 58 -6.56 -12.54 -2.44
N ASP A 59 -6.71 -12.79 -3.72
CA ASP A 59 -7.62 -12.08 -4.64
C ASP A 59 -7.25 -10.59 -4.83
N LEU A 60 -6.00 -10.25 -4.51
CA LEU A 60 -5.39 -8.92 -4.59
C LEU A 60 -4.02 -9.04 -5.25
N ALA A 61 -3.63 -8.05 -6.05
CA ALA A 61 -2.30 -8.00 -6.66
C ALA A 61 -1.74 -6.57 -6.71
N ALA A 62 -0.44 -6.47 -6.48
CA ALA A 62 0.33 -5.26 -6.78
C ALA A 62 0.62 -5.21 -8.29
N VAL A 63 0.13 -4.18 -8.96
CA VAL A 63 0.29 -3.99 -10.40
C VAL A 63 0.94 -2.65 -10.70
N TRP A 64 1.52 -2.55 -11.90
CA TRP A 64 2.07 -1.28 -12.35
C TRP A 64 0.93 -0.30 -12.70
N SER A 65 1.07 0.95 -12.26
CA SER A 65 0.15 2.03 -12.64
C SER A 65 0.45 2.58 -14.04
N THR A 66 -0.52 3.27 -14.63
CA THR A 66 -0.43 3.81 -15.99
C THR A 66 0.50 5.02 -16.11
N GLY A 67 0.61 5.83 -15.06
CA GLY A 67 1.44 7.02 -15.04
C GLY A 67 2.91 6.74 -14.74
N LEU A 68 3.78 7.67 -15.13
CA LEU A 68 5.17 7.73 -14.70
C LEU A 68 5.34 8.84 -13.68
N ARG A 69 6.23 8.65 -12.71
CA ARG A 69 6.57 9.68 -11.73
C ARG A 69 7.46 10.74 -12.38
N PRO A 70 7.08 12.04 -12.35
CA PRO A 70 7.84 13.09 -13.03
C PRO A 70 9.30 13.21 -12.55
N ARG A 71 9.54 12.93 -11.26
CA ARG A 71 10.86 13.10 -10.62
C ARG A 71 11.94 12.19 -11.21
N ASP A 72 11.61 10.96 -11.57
CA ASP A 72 12.62 9.94 -11.93
C ASP A 72 12.16 8.95 -13.01
N GLY A 73 10.98 9.17 -13.61
CA GLY A 73 10.44 8.34 -14.67
C GLY A 73 10.04 6.92 -14.23
N GLN A 74 10.09 6.62 -12.93
CA GLN A 74 9.64 5.31 -12.44
C GLN A 74 8.12 5.20 -12.53
N ARG A 75 7.66 4.01 -12.88
CA ARG A 75 6.25 3.63 -12.89
C ARG A 75 5.81 3.20 -11.48
N PRO A 76 4.90 3.92 -10.81
CA PRO A 76 4.47 3.56 -9.45
C PRO A 76 3.62 2.28 -9.40
N ALA A 77 3.51 1.69 -8.22
CA ALA A 77 2.66 0.55 -7.92
C ALA A 77 1.23 0.99 -7.62
N THR A 78 0.22 0.22 -8.01
CA THR A 78 -1.17 0.37 -7.56
C THR A 78 -1.73 -1.00 -7.18
N LEU A 79 -2.84 -1.03 -6.44
CA LEU A 79 -3.49 -2.27 -6.04
C LEU A 79 -4.71 -2.51 -6.94
N THR A 80 -4.93 -3.76 -7.32
CA THR A 80 -6.12 -4.16 -8.08
C THR A 80 -6.75 -5.43 -7.49
N ALA A 81 -8.05 -5.62 -7.73
CA ALA A 81 -8.66 -6.93 -7.53
C ALA A 81 -8.05 -7.92 -8.54
N ALA A 82 -7.73 -9.11 -8.07
CA ALA A 82 -7.09 -10.15 -8.88
C ALA A 82 -7.57 -11.54 -8.46
N PRO A 83 -8.80 -11.95 -8.83
CA PRO A 83 -9.38 -13.23 -8.40
C PRO A 83 -8.47 -14.42 -8.73
N GLY A 84 -8.26 -15.29 -7.75
CA GLY A 84 -7.40 -16.48 -7.86
C GLY A 84 -5.90 -16.21 -7.65
N VAL A 85 -5.48 -14.94 -7.56
CA VAL A 85 -4.08 -14.58 -7.29
C VAL A 85 -3.80 -14.59 -5.79
N THR A 86 -2.58 -14.97 -5.42
CA THR A 86 -2.07 -14.87 -4.06
C THR A 86 -0.68 -14.25 -4.08
N GLU A 87 -0.50 -13.16 -3.33
CA GLU A 87 0.76 -12.43 -3.23
C GLU A 87 1.17 -12.21 -1.77
N TRP A 88 2.46 -12.01 -1.55
CA TRP A 88 2.98 -11.65 -0.23
C TRP A 88 3.33 -10.16 -0.18
N HIS A 89 2.77 -9.47 0.81
CA HIS A 89 2.93 -8.05 1.03
C HIS A 89 3.26 -7.77 2.50
N ALA A 90 3.30 -6.49 2.86
CA ALA A 90 3.48 -6.05 4.23
C ALA A 90 2.23 -5.31 4.72
N VAL A 91 1.91 -5.45 6.01
CA VAL A 91 0.92 -4.64 6.70
C VAL A 91 1.65 -3.79 7.71
N TRP A 92 1.53 -2.47 7.56
CA TRP A 92 1.94 -1.50 8.56
C TRP A 92 0.84 -1.38 9.61
N PHE A 93 1.19 -1.53 10.87
CA PHE A 93 0.31 -1.10 11.96
C PHE A 93 0.72 0.33 12.32
N ALA A 94 0.13 1.29 11.63
CA ALA A 94 0.50 2.71 11.71
C ALA A 94 -0.28 3.43 12.82
N THR A 95 0.38 4.28 13.61
CA THR A 95 -0.35 5.24 14.45
C THR A 95 -1.05 6.30 13.58
N PRO A 96 -2.03 7.05 14.09
CA PRO A 96 -2.67 8.13 13.34
C PRO A 96 -1.66 9.16 12.77
N GLU A 97 -0.58 9.47 13.49
CA GLU A 97 0.47 10.39 13.04
C GLU A 97 1.35 9.76 11.95
N GLN A 98 1.62 8.46 12.04
CA GLN A 98 2.30 7.73 10.97
C GLN A 98 1.44 7.69 9.69
N VAL A 99 0.11 7.55 9.82
CA VAL A 99 -0.82 7.67 8.68
C VAL A 99 -0.76 9.06 8.05
N GLN A 100 -0.60 10.14 8.82
CA GLN A 100 -0.41 11.47 8.26
C GLN A 100 0.87 11.59 7.42
N ALA A 101 1.98 11.00 7.89
CA ALA A 101 3.22 10.95 7.10
C ALA A 101 3.05 10.12 5.81
N LEU A 102 2.32 9.01 5.88
CA LEU A 102 1.97 8.20 4.71
C LEU A 102 1.04 8.96 3.75
N ASP A 103 0.07 9.73 4.25
CA ASP A 103 -0.85 10.53 3.43
C ASP A 103 -0.08 11.56 2.58
N VAL A 104 0.95 12.19 3.16
CA VAL A 104 1.84 13.10 2.43
C VAL A 104 2.68 12.33 1.39
N CYS A 105 3.26 11.19 1.79
CA CYS A 105 4.08 10.35 0.91
C CYS A 105 3.32 9.85 -0.32
N GLU A 106 2.07 9.43 -0.13
CA GLU A 106 1.20 8.89 -1.19
C GLU A 106 0.41 9.98 -1.91
N ALA A 107 0.63 11.26 -1.57
CA ALA A 107 -0.12 12.40 -2.12
C ALA A 107 -1.64 12.16 -2.07
N ARG A 108 -2.15 11.85 -0.87
CA ARG A 108 -3.55 11.50 -0.65
C ARG A 108 -4.50 12.60 -1.17
N GLY A 109 -5.54 12.18 -1.89
CA GLY A 109 -6.52 13.08 -2.51
C GLY A 109 -6.04 13.70 -3.84
N ALA A 110 -4.78 13.48 -4.22
CA ALA A 110 -4.24 13.82 -5.54
C ALA A 110 -3.94 12.57 -6.35
N ALA A 111 -2.99 11.73 -5.90
CA ALA A 111 -2.55 10.54 -6.63
C ALA A 111 -3.26 9.26 -6.13
N TYR A 112 -3.31 9.07 -4.81
CA TYR A 112 -3.98 7.93 -4.18
C TYR A 112 -5.06 8.40 -3.21
N ASP A 113 -5.99 7.51 -2.89
CA ASP A 113 -6.92 7.66 -1.78
C ASP A 113 -6.64 6.59 -0.74
N LEU A 114 -6.70 6.94 0.55
CA LEU A 114 -6.71 5.93 1.61
C LEU A 114 -8.12 5.34 1.70
N ALA A 115 -8.24 4.03 1.59
CA ALA A 115 -9.53 3.34 1.58
C ALA A 115 -9.51 2.08 2.44
N ARG A 116 -10.65 1.77 3.08
CA ARG A 116 -10.88 0.47 3.70
C ARG A 116 -11.13 -0.56 2.59
N LEU A 117 -10.43 -1.68 2.65
CA LEU A 117 -10.60 -2.79 1.71
C LEU A 117 -11.75 -3.71 2.16
N HIS A 118 -12.66 -4.00 1.24
CA HIS A 118 -13.65 -5.08 1.38
C HIS A 118 -13.34 -6.24 0.43
N SER A 119 -12.45 -6.03 -0.53
CA SER A 119 -11.95 -7.05 -1.46
C SER A 119 -10.78 -7.84 -0.90
N GLY A 120 -10.76 -9.11 -1.28
CA GLY A 120 -9.66 -10.02 -0.96
C GLY A 120 -9.60 -10.43 0.50
N ARG A 121 -8.54 -11.18 0.82
CA ARG A 121 -8.28 -11.66 2.19
C ARG A 121 -6.83 -11.42 2.54
N VAL A 122 -6.59 -10.76 3.68
CA VAL A 122 -5.26 -10.49 4.21
C VAL A 122 -5.02 -11.35 5.44
N ARG A 123 -4.06 -12.26 5.35
CA ARG A 123 -3.67 -13.17 6.43
C ARG A 123 -2.22 -12.92 6.82
N LEU A 124 -1.96 -12.64 8.09
CA LEU A 124 -0.61 -12.47 8.62
C LEU A 124 0.14 -13.79 8.64
N GLU A 125 1.47 -13.72 8.70
CA GLU A 125 2.36 -14.89 8.72
C GLU A 125 2.08 -15.89 9.87
N ASN A 126 1.53 -15.41 11.00
CA ASN A 126 1.11 -16.27 12.11
C ASN A 126 -0.26 -16.98 11.87
N GLY A 127 -0.87 -16.80 10.71
CA GLY A 127 -2.17 -17.34 10.33
C GLY A 127 -3.38 -16.48 10.69
N SER A 128 -3.19 -15.38 11.44
CA SER A 128 -4.29 -14.47 11.82
C SER A 128 -4.85 -13.75 10.60
N VAL A 129 -6.18 -13.70 10.48
CA VAL A 129 -6.87 -12.94 9.42
C VAL A 129 -7.17 -11.53 9.93
N LEU A 130 -6.89 -10.52 9.11
CA LEU A 130 -7.28 -9.15 9.39
C LEU A 130 -8.66 -8.88 8.76
N GLU A 131 -9.66 -8.69 9.61
CA GLU A 131 -11.05 -8.36 9.20
C GLU A 131 -11.20 -6.90 8.75
N GLU A 132 -10.25 -6.05 9.13
CA GLU A 132 -10.20 -4.65 8.72
C GLU A 132 -8.77 -4.31 8.29
N VAL A 133 -8.62 -3.86 7.04
CA VAL A 133 -7.36 -3.43 6.44
C VAL A 133 -7.62 -2.23 5.55
N TYR A 134 -6.70 -1.28 5.57
CA TYR A 134 -6.71 -0.10 4.73
C TYR A 134 -5.61 -0.19 3.67
N ALA A 135 -5.78 0.48 2.55
CA ALA A 135 -4.74 0.61 1.54
C ALA A 135 -4.85 1.97 0.85
N TYR A 136 -3.73 2.47 0.36
CA TYR A 136 -3.77 3.52 -0.65
C TYR A 136 -4.19 2.88 -1.96
N VAL A 137 -5.16 3.46 -2.67
CA VAL A 137 -5.65 2.97 -3.96
C VAL A 137 -5.58 4.10 -4.98
N GLY A 138 -5.32 3.77 -6.25
CA GLY A 138 -5.17 4.78 -7.29
C GLY A 138 -6.41 5.64 -7.43
N ARG A 139 -6.24 6.97 -7.43
CA ARG A 139 -7.34 7.95 -7.57
C ARG A 139 -7.46 8.48 -8.98
N ASP A 140 -6.34 8.91 -9.56
CA ASP A 140 -6.29 9.47 -10.90
C ASP A 140 -5.97 8.40 -11.97
N GLU A 141 -6.15 8.75 -13.24
CA GLU A 141 -5.85 7.87 -14.38
C GLU A 141 -4.38 7.38 -14.36
N GLY A 142 -3.45 8.24 -13.95
CA GLY A 142 -2.03 7.91 -13.81
C GLY A 142 -1.73 6.93 -12.67
N ARG A 143 -2.69 6.66 -11.78
CA ARG A 143 -2.60 5.67 -10.70
C ARG A 143 -3.52 4.48 -10.88
N MET A 144 -4.33 4.46 -11.94
CA MET A 144 -5.06 3.26 -12.35
C MET A 144 -4.11 2.19 -12.91
N PRO A 145 -4.48 0.89 -12.79
CA PRO A 145 -3.72 -0.21 -13.37
C PRO A 145 -3.40 0.01 -14.85
N LEU A 146 -2.16 -0.25 -15.24
CA LEU A 146 -1.74 -0.30 -16.64
C LEU A 146 -2.23 -1.61 -17.25
N LEU A 147 -3.04 -1.50 -18.31
CA LEU A 147 -3.51 -2.63 -19.09
C LEU A 147 -2.64 -2.83 -20.34
N VAL A 148 -2.07 -4.02 -20.49
CA VAL A 148 -1.37 -4.45 -21.71
C VAL A 148 -2.12 -5.65 -22.28
N GLY A 149 -2.66 -5.50 -23.48
CA GLY A 149 -3.54 -6.51 -24.06
C GLY A 149 -4.86 -6.69 -23.30
N GLY A 150 -5.30 -5.67 -22.55
CA GLY A 150 -6.52 -5.70 -21.74
C GLY A 150 -6.31 -6.19 -20.30
N GLU A 151 -5.12 -6.69 -19.95
CA GLU A 151 -4.84 -7.28 -18.64
C GLU A 151 -3.89 -6.41 -17.81
N PRO A 152 -4.11 -6.28 -16.47
CA PRO A 152 -3.18 -5.62 -15.58
C PRO A 152 -1.81 -6.31 -15.54
N VAL A 153 -0.73 -5.52 -15.50
CA VAL A 153 0.63 -6.06 -15.42
C VAL A 153 1.09 -6.17 -13.97
N ARG A 154 1.26 -7.39 -13.46
CA ARG A 154 1.71 -7.63 -12.07
C ARG A 154 3.17 -7.25 -11.87
N MET A 155 3.47 -6.70 -10.70
CA MET A 155 4.84 -6.33 -10.33
C MET A 155 5.74 -7.55 -10.15
N ASP A 156 5.18 -8.68 -9.72
CA ASP A 156 5.88 -9.96 -9.55
C ASP A 156 6.33 -10.56 -10.89
N GLU A 157 5.66 -10.19 -11.98
CA GLU A 157 5.93 -10.73 -13.32
C GLU A 157 6.93 -9.87 -14.12
N LEU A 158 6.97 -8.57 -13.83
CA LEU A 158 7.76 -7.63 -14.61
C LEU A 158 8.49 -6.61 -13.74
N PRO A 159 9.83 -6.54 -13.80
CA PRO A 159 10.59 -5.58 -13.01
C PRO A 159 10.42 -4.14 -13.51
N GLN A 160 10.59 -3.17 -12.60
CA GLN A 160 10.47 -1.72 -12.80
C GLN A 160 11.07 -1.22 -14.11
N ARG A 161 12.31 -1.62 -14.43
CA ARG A 161 13.03 -1.16 -15.64
C ARG A 161 12.32 -1.51 -16.94
N LYS A 162 11.64 -2.66 -16.98
CA LYS A 162 10.86 -3.10 -18.15
C LYS A 162 9.48 -2.46 -18.12
N ALA A 163 8.86 -2.40 -16.94
CA ALA A 163 7.56 -1.77 -16.75
C ALA A 163 7.54 -0.30 -17.18
N ALA A 164 8.60 0.45 -16.89
CA ALA A 164 8.73 1.86 -17.30
C ALA A 164 8.66 2.05 -18.84
N MET A 165 9.06 1.04 -19.62
CA MET A 165 9.07 1.08 -21.09
C MET A 165 7.77 0.56 -21.72
N LEU A 166 6.83 0.05 -20.91
CA LEU A 166 5.56 -0.45 -21.43
C LEU A 166 4.65 0.69 -21.88
N THR A 167 3.93 0.42 -22.96
CA THR A 167 2.80 1.22 -23.44
C THR A 167 1.53 0.38 -23.29
N GLY A 168 0.46 1.01 -22.84
CA GLY A 168 -0.84 0.39 -22.61
C GLY A 168 -1.88 1.48 -22.33
N THR A 169 -3.04 1.07 -21.86
CA THR A 169 -4.13 1.99 -21.49
C THR A 169 -4.39 1.92 -19.99
N ALA A 170 -4.90 3.01 -19.43
CA ALA A 170 -5.40 2.97 -18.06
C ALA A 170 -6.65 2.09 -17.97
N ALA A 171 -6.71 1.26 -16.93
CA ALA A 171 -7.97 0.68 -16.51
C ALA A 171 -8.93 1.79 -16.06
N THR A 172 -10.22 1.61 -16.29
CA THR A 172 -11.26 2.55 -15.84
C THR A 172 -11.50 2.47 -14.34
N THR A 173 -11.04 1.41 -13.68
CA THR A 173 -11.13 1.16 -12.24
C THR A 173 -10.02 0.21 -11.79
N HIS A 174 -9.68 0.25 -10.50
CA HIS A 174 -8.86 -0.78 -9.85
C HIS A 174 -9.65 -2.07 -9.51
N GLY A 175 -10.96 -2.12 -9.77
CA GLY A 175 -11.78 -3.33 -9.60
C GLY A 175 -12.00 -3.78 -8.14
N LEU A 176 -11.51 -3.01 -7.17
CA LEU A 176 -11.66 -3.28 -5.74
C LEU A 176 -12.97 -2.71 -5.22
N ASP A 177 -13.69 -3.49 -4.41
CA ASP A 177 -14.69 -3.01 -3.47
C ASP A 177 -14.00 -2.37 -2.24
N VAL A 178 -14.21 -1.07 -2.08
CA VAL A 178 -13.55 -0.24 -1.07
C VAL A 178 -14.46 0.86 -0.55
N THR A 179 -14.18 1.33 0.66
CA THR A 179 -14.73 2.59 1.17
C THR A 179 -13.61 3.60 1.31
N VAL A 180 -13.60 4.61 0.43
CA VAL A 180 -12.63 5.72 0.49
C VAL A 180 -12.88 6.56 1.74
N LEU A 181 -11.83 6.75 2.54
CA LEU A 181 -11.89 7.61 3.70
C LEU A 181 -11.77 9.07 3.27
N PRO A 182 -12.57 9.99 3.86
CA PRO A 182 -12.48 11.41 3.54
C PRO A 182 -11.07 11.93 3.85
N VAL A 183 -10.54 12.77 2.96
CA VAL A 183 -9.28 13.46 3.21
C VAL A 183 -9.49 14.36 4.43
N SER A 184 -8.81 14.07 5.52
CA SER A 184 -8.83 14.93 6.71
C SER A 184 -8.31 16.31 6.29
N ARG A 185 -9.13 17.35 6.46
CA ARG A 185 -8.68 18.74 6.27
C ARG A 185 -7.74 19.11 7.42
N GLY A 186 -6.48 18.73 7.32
CA GLY A 186 -5.41 19.31 8.14
C GLY A 186 -5.16 20.74 7.67
N ALA A 187 -5.15 21.69 8.61
CA ALA A 187 -5.04 23.12 8.36
C ALA A 187 -3.97 23.45 7.31
N CYS A 188 -4.34 24.23 6.30
CA CYS A 188 -3.35 24.91 5.47
C CYS A 188 -2.43 25.72 6.40
N PRO A 189 -1.09 25.58 6.30
CA PRO A 189 -0.23 26.62 6.85
C PRO A 189 -0.52 27.90 6.05
N GLY A 190 -1.09 28.89 6.73
CA GLY A 190 -1.21 30.25 6.20
C GLY A 190 0.12 30.98 6.20
#